data_AF-A0A221NP95-F1
#
_entry.id   AF-A0A221NP95-F1
#
_cell.length_a   1.000
_cell.length_b   1.000
_cell.length_c   1.000
_cell.angle_alpha   90.00
_cell.angle_beta   90.00
_cell.angle_gamma   90.00
#
_symmetry.space_group_name_H-M   'P 1'
#
loop_
_entity.id
_entity.type
_entity.pdbx_description
1 polymer ?
#
loop_
_entity_poly.entity_id
_entity_poly.type
_entity_poly.pdbx_seq_one_letter_code
_entity_poly.pdbx_strand_id
1 'polypeptide(L)'
;MGNVKTGFRQLIGVAVVGTLALSSCGIPAPGETVPHDSEAGKTLAEAREALEAVPGITVTDWSGGDKPNVKSNTGYAVEFEIDPGYSVQRGDLLIDYVVRLIWSIGEGYMPTEELRLVVTTAEWEPFFDLAAATEAAHLTAKATQIGDRSAVVIPVDTDDPDGERNLSRIATNGRWPIDVPAALPPDITVKRG
;
A
#
# COMPACT_ATOMS: atom_id res chain seq x y z
N MET A 1 63.68 18.66 -60.15
CA MET A 1 62.49 18.05 -60.79
C MET A 1 61.89 17.10 -59.76
N GLY A 2 60.77 17.32 -59.10
CA GLY A 2 59.57 18.09 -59.44
C GLY A 2 58.40 17.11 -59.47
N ASN A 3 57.70 16.93 -58.34
CA ASN A 3 56.24 17.05 -58.24
C ASN A 3 55.71 16.54 -56.88
N VAL A 4 55.15 17.50 -56.14
CA VAL A 4 54.20 17.30 -55.05
C VAL A 4 52.81 17.16 -55.68
N LYS A 5 52.03 16.15 -55.28
CA LYS A 5 50.57 16.20 -55.34
C LYS A 5 49.93 15.64 -54.08
N THR A 6 49.12 16.53 -53.52
CA THR A 6 48.21 16.47 -52.37
C THR A 6 47.11 15.42 -52.51
N GLY A 7 46.69 14.83 -51.40
CA GLY A 7 45.44 14.06 -51.25
C GLY A 7 45.23 13.68 -49.78
N PHE A 8 44.71 14.60 -48.97
CA PHE A 8 43.33 14.62 -48.46
C PHE A 8 42.97 13.46 -47.50
N ARG A 9 43.00 13.85 -46.22
CA ARG A 9 42.46 13.26 -45.00
C ARG A 9 41.29 12.29 -45.16
N GLN A 10 41.38 11.12 -44.52
CA GLN A 10 40.23 10.44 -43.91
C GLN A 10 40.54 10.17 -42.43
N LEU A 11 39.86 10.93 -41.56
CA LEU A 11 39.66 10.61 -40.16
C LEU A 11 38.46 9.66 -40.10
N ILE A 12 38.68 8.40 -39.74
CA ILE A 12 37.58 7.51 -39.33
C ILE A 12 37.58 7.53 -37.80
N GLY A 13 36.68 8.36 -37.26
CA GLY A 13 36.30 8.32 -35.86
C GLY A 13 35.46 7.08 -35.61
N VAL A 14 35.83 6.29 -34.60
CA VAL A 14 34.95 5.29 -34.02
C VAL A 14 34.33 5.91 -32.78
N ALA A 15 33.12 6.42 -32.94
CA ALA A 15 32.25 6.76 -31.82
C ALA A 15 31.80 5.45 -31.17
N VAL A 16 32.29 5.16 -29.96
CA VAL A 16 31.69 4.14 -29.10
C VAL A 16 30.39 4.73 -28.57
N VAL A 17 29.29 4.45 -29.27
CA VAL A 17 27.93 4.74 -28.82
C VAL A 17 27.64 3.85 -27.62
N GLY A 18 27.40 4.50 -26.47
CA GLY A 18 27.01 3.83 -25.25
C GLY A 18 25.65 3.14 -25.40
N THR A 19 25.60 1.86 -25.11
CA THR A 19 24.36 1.15 -24.82
C THR A 19 23.95 1.48 -23.39
N LEU A 20 23.19 2.56 -23.24
CA LEU A 20 22.29 2.71 -22.10
C LEU A 20 21.27 1.57 -22.22
N ALA A 21 21.43 0.53 -21.40
CA ALA A 21 20.40 -0.46 -21.18
C ALA A 21 19.21 0.24 -20.53
N LEU A 22 18.29 0.73 -21.36
CA LEU A 22 16.94 1.05 -20.95
C LEU A 22 16.30 -0.28 -20.54
N SER A 23 16.34 -0.59 -19.25
CA SER A 23 15.39 -1.52 -18.64
C SER A 23 14.01 -0.92 -18.87
N SER A 24 13.37 -1.31 -19.98
CA SER A 24 12.02 -0.91 -20.30
C SER A 24 11.13 -1.42 -19.17
N CYS A 25 10.64 -0.52 -18.32
CA CYS A 25 9.38 -0.72 -17.63
C CYS A 25 8.36 -1.07 -18.71
N GLY A 26 7.93 -2.33 -18.74
CA GLY A 26 6.82 -2.74 -19.58
C GLY A 26 5.64 -1.84 -19.26
N ILE A 27 5.18 -1.10 -20.26
CA ILE A 27 3.86 -0.48 -20.24
C ILE A 27 2.88 -1.66 -20.36
N PRO A 28 1.96 -1.83 -19.41
CA PRO A 28 1.01 -2.92 -19.48
C PRO A 28 0.09 -2.80 -20.70
N ALA A 29 -0.14 -3.93 -21.38
CA ALA A 29 -0.97 -4.01 -22.58
C ALA A 29 -2.48 -4.00 -22.23
N PRO A 30 -3.38 -3.66 -23.17
CA PRO A 30 -4.82 -3.72 -22.94
C PRO A 30 -5.26 -5.17 -22.67
N GLY A 31 -5.85 -5.42 -21.50
CA GLY A 31 -6.22 -6.76 -21.02
C GLY A 31 -5.32 -7.33 -19.94
N GLU A 32 -4.47 -6.50 -19.32
CA GLU A 32 -3.65 -6.92 -18.19
C GLU A 32 -4.53 -7.40 -17.04
N THR A 33 -4.39 -8.69 -16.72
CA THR A 33 -5.05 -9.31 -15.59
C THR A 33 -4.49 -8.72 -14.31
N VAL A 34 -5.37 -8.25 -13.41
CA VAL A 34 -4.99 -7.81 -12.06
C VAL A 34 -4.02 -8.84 -11.45
N PRO A 35 -2.81 -8.43 -11.00
CA PRO A 35 -1.85 -9.34 -10.39
C PRO A 35 -2.49 -10.13 -9.24
N HIS A 36 -2.15 -11.42 -9.14
CA HIS A 36 -2.66 -12.29 -8.10
C HIS A 36 -1.67 -13.39 -7.74
N ASP A 37 -1.81 -13.96 -6.54
CA ASP A 37 -1.07 -15.12 -6.04
C ASP A 37 0.46 -15.00 -6.24
N SER A 38 1.04 -13.99 -5.59
CA SER A 38 2.47 -13.74 -5.59
C SER A 38 3.22 -14.78 -4.75
N GLU A 39 4.34 -15.29 -5.25
CA GLU A 39 5.29 -16.13 -4.49
C GLU A 39 6.01 -15.36 -3.37
N ALA A 40 5.93 -14.03 -3.41
CA ALA A 40 6.40 -13.12 -2.36
C ALA A 40 5.21 -12.52 -1.59
N GLY A 41 5.46 -11.99 -0.39
CA GLY A 41 4.44 -11.38 0.46
C GLY A 41 3.88 -12.34 1.52
N LYS A 42 2.88 -11.85 2.26
CA LYS A 42 2.18 -12.61 3.31
C LYS A 42 0.91 -13.27 2.78
N THR A 43 0.50 -14.33 3.46
CA THR A 43 -0.89 -14.80 3.43
C THR A 43 -1.80 -13.82 4.19
N LEU A 44 -3.10 -13.87 3.90
CA LEU A 44 -4.11 -13.10 4.66
C LEU A 44 -4.09 -13.48 6.14
N ALA A 45 -3.87 -14.76 6.46
CA ALA A 45 -3.77 -15.25 7.83
C ALA A 45 -2.55 -14.66 8.58
N GLU A 46 -1.38 -14.61 7.95
CA GLU A 46 -0.19 -14.01 8.56
C GLU A 46 -0.30 -12.48 8.70
N ALA A 47 -1.02 -11.82 7.80
CA ALA A 47 -1.31 -10.39 7.91
C ALA A 47 -2.26 -10.14 9.10
N ARG A 48 -3.30 -10.97 9.24
CA ARG A 48 -4.19 -10.93 10.41
C ARG A 48 -3.44 -11.14 11.71
N GLU A 49 -2.62 -12.18 11.81
CA GLU A 49 -1.83 -12.48 13.02
C GLU A 49 -0.89 -11.32 13.38
N ALA A 50 -0.29 -10.68 12.37
CA ALA A 50 0.59 -9.53 12.60
C ALA A 50 -0.16 -8.30 13.18
N LEU A 51 -1.42 -8.09 12.78
CA LEU A 51 -2.25 -7.05 13.37
C LEU A 51 -2.73 -7.41 14.78
N GLU A 52 -3.10 -8.67 15.01
CA GLU A 52 -3.49 -9.19 16.34
C GLU A 52 -2.32 -9.20 17.34
N ALA A 53 -1.07 -9.17 16.85
CA ALA A 53 0.12 -9.02 17.69
C ALA A 53 0.27 -7.61 18.29
N VAL A 54 -0.49 -6.62 17.81
CA VAL A 54 -0.51 -5.27 18.40
C VAL A 54 -1.31 -5.31 19.70
N PRO A 55 -0.72 -4.94 20.86
CA PRO A 55 -1.43 -5.01 22.13
C PRO A 55 -2.73 -4.20 22.12
N GLY A 56 -3.82 -4.76 22.63
CA GLY A 56 -5.10 -4.06 22.72
C GLY A 56 -5.85 -3.92 21.39
N ILE A 57 -5.48 -4.71 20.37
CA ILE A 57 -6.18 -4.79 19.09
C ILE A 57 -6.72 -6.21 18.91
N THR A 58 -8.02 -6.31 18.64
CA THR A 58 -8.68 -7.56 18.26
C THR A 58 -9.22 -7.42 16.85
N VAL A 59 -8.75 -8.22 15.89
CA VAL A 59 -9.31 -8.20 14.53
C VAL A 59 -10.66 -8.93 14.54
N THR A 60 -11.72 -8.28 14.08
CA THR A 60 -13.07 -8.86 14.06
C THR A 60 -13.44 -9.41 12.70
N ASP A 61 -12.94 -8.79 11.62
CA ASP A 61 -13.10 -9.29 10.26
C ASP A 61 -11.91 -8.89 9.37
N TRP A 62 -11.59 -9.73 8.40
CA TRP A 62 -10.61 -9.42 7.36
C TRP A 62 -11.01 -10.15 6.08
N SER A 63 -11.33 -9.38 5.05
CA SER A 63 -11.75 -9.89 3.74
C SER A 63 -11.04 -9.15 2.60
N GLY A 64 -11.03 -9.74 1.41
CA GLY A 64 -10.36 -9.21 0.23
C GLY A 64 -9.54 -10.27 -0.50
N GLY A 65 -8.86 -9.85 -1.56
CA GLY A 65 -8.09 -10.76 -2.41
C GLY A 65 -8.95 -11.63 -3.33
N ASP A 66 -10.26 -11.39 -3.37
CA ASP A 66 -11.20 -12.08 -4.25
C ASP A 66 -10.95 -11.74 -5.72
N LYS A 67 -11.50 -12.60 -6.60
CA LYS A 67 -11.47 -12.38 -8.04
C LYS A 67 -12.08 -11.01 -8.42
N PRO A 68 -11.47 -10.26 -9.36
CA PRO A 68 -11.98 -8.98 -9.80
C PRO A 68 -13.43 -9.05 -10.27
N ASN A 69 -14.19 -8.00 -9.98
CA ASN A 69 -15.58 -7.88 -10.45
C ASN A 69 -15.65 -7.61 -11.97
N VAL A 70 -16.86 -7.39 -12.51
CA VAL A 70 -17.07 -7.13 -13.95
C VAL A 70 -16.37 -5.87 -14.50
N LYS A 71 -15.93 -4.97 -13.62
CA LYS A 71 -15.14 -3.78 -13.95
C LYS A 71 -13.63 -3.98 -13.75
N SER A 72 -13.21 -5.18 -13.33
CA SER A 72 -11.85 -5.52 -12.94
C SER A 72 -11.39 -4.90 -11.61
N ASN A 73 -12.33 -4.56 -10.74
CA ASN A 73 -12.05 -3.92 -9.46
C ASN A 73 -11.90 -4.98 -8.37
N THR A 74 -10.92 -4.79 -7.49
CA THR A 74 -10.62 -5.58 -6.30
C THR A 74 -10.36 -4.66 -5.11
N GLY A 75 -10.46 -5.21 -3.89
CA GLY A 75 -10.21 -4.43 -2.66
C GLY A 75 -10.02 -5.33 -1.45
N TYR A 76 -9.76 -4.69 -0.31
CA TYR A 76 -9.67 -5.35 0.99
C TYR A 76 -10.48 -4.57 2.02
N ALA A 77 -11.03 -5.28 3.00
CA ALA A 77 -11.68 -4.72 4.17
C ALA A 77 -11.09 -5.33 5.44
N VAL A 78 -10.76 -4.48 6.41
CA VAL A 78 -10.26 -4.89 7.73
C VAL A 78 -11.12 -4.22 8.78
N GLU A 79 -11.67 -5.02 9.68
CA GLU A 79 -12.39 -4.55 10.87
C GLU A 79 -11.65 -4.99 12.12
N PHE A 80 -11.43 -4.06 13.04
CA PHE A 80 -10.82 -4.37 14.33
C PHE A 80 -11.39 -3.53 15.46
N GLU A 81 -11.24 -4.07 16.66
CA GLU A 81 -11.65 -3.46 17.92
C GLU A 81 -10.42 -2.98 18.69
N ILE A 82 -10.57 -1.86 19.39
CA ILE A 82 -9.64 -1.46 20.44
C ILE A 82 -10.15 -2.06 21.75
N ASP A 83 -9.36 -2.93 22.35
CA ASP A 83 -9.74 -3.66 23.55
C ASP A 83 -10.04 -2.70 24.72
N PRO A 84 -10.99 -3.05 25.61
CA PRO A 84 -11.25 -2.29 26.82
C PRO A 84 -9.98 -2.06 27.65
N GLY A 85 -9.84 -0.85 28.20
CA GLY A 85 -8.65 -0.43 28.92
C GLY A 85 -7.43 -0.14 28.03
N TYR A 86 -7.54 -0.14 26.70
CA TYR A 86 -6.48 0.34 25.81
C TYR A 86 -6.87 1.65 25.13
N SER A 87 -5.87 2.44 24.73
CA SER A 87 -6.03 3.62 23.86
C SER A 87 -4.91 3.67 22.83
N VAL A 88 -5.25 4.08 21.61
CA VAL A 88 -4.26 4.33 20.55
C VAL A 88 -3.63 5.71 20.76
N GLN A 89 -2.31 5.76 20.94
CA GLN A 89 -1.55 7.00 21.11
C GLN A 89 -0.99 7.55 19.79
N ARG A 90 -0.66 6.65 18.87
CA ARG A 90 -0.07 6.98 17.57
C ARG A 90 -0.89 6.39 16.44
N GLY A 91 -2.05 7.00 16.22
CA GLY A 91 -3.04 6.54 15.24
C GLY A 91 -2.52 6.55 13.81
N ASP A 92 -1.77 7.57 13.44
CA ASP A 92 -1.10 7.70 12.15
C ASP A 92 -0.22 6.48 11.81
N LEU A 93 0.62 6.04 12.76
CA LEU A 93 1.49 4.89 12.58
C LEU A 93 0.71 3.58 12.54
N LEU A 94 -0.36 3.45 13.33
CA LEU A 94 -1.24 2.28 13.27
C LEU A 94 -1.90 2.16 11.89
N ILE A 95 -2.45 3.25 11.36
CA ILE A 95 -3.14 3.23 10.06
C ILE A 95 -2.16 3.01 8.90
N ASP A 96 -0.99 3.67 8.91
CA ASP A 96 0.06 3.40 7.92
C ASP A 96 0.51 1.94 7.97
N TYR A 97 0.67 1.37 9.16
CA TYR A 97 0.99 -0.05 9.34
C TYR A 97 -0.08 -0.98 8.77
N VAL A 98 -1.37 -0.76 9.09
CA VAL A 98 -2.47 -1.60 8.57
C VAL A 98 -2.54 -1.55 7.05
N VAL A 99 -2.43 -0.36 6.46
CA VAL A 99 -2.45 -0.19 4.99
C VAL A 99 -1.27 -0.92 4.33
N ARG A 100 -0.05 -0.77 4.88
CA ARG A 100 1.13 -1.49 4.38
C ARG A 100 1.02 -2.98 4.56
N LEU A 101 0.39 -3.42 5.65
CA LEU A 101 0.18 -4.83 5.93
C LEU A 101 -0.76 -5.45 4.90
N ILE A 102 -1.86 -4.77 4.55
CA ILE A 102 -2.73 -5.16 3.44
C ILE A 102 -1.93 -5.21 2.12
N TRP A 103 -1.12 -4.18 1.85
CA TRP A 103 -0.32 -4.12 0.62
C TRP A 103 0.83 -5.14 0.55
N SER A 104 1.17 -5.78 1.68
CA SER A 104 2.14 -6.87 1.77
C SER A 104 1.52 -8.25 1.51
N ILE A 105 0.20 -8.35 1.44
CA ILE A 105 -0.48 -9.62 1.16
C ILE A 105 -0.22 -10.00 -0.30
N GLY A 106 0.40 -11.16 -0.51
CA GLY A 106 0.62 -11.76 -1.83
C GLY A 106 -0.42 -12.81 -2.20
N GLU A 107 -1.17 -13.33 -1.23
CA GLU A 107 -2.28 -14.27 -1.44
C GLU A 107 -3.48 -13.56 -2.09
N GLY A 108 -4.06 -14.17 -3.14
CA GLY A 108 -5.21 -13.60 -3.83
C GLY A 108 -4.84 -12.42 -4.72
N TYR A 109 -5.85 -11.64 -5.12
CA TYR A 109 -5.67 -10.52 -6.05
C TYR A 109 -5.19 -9.24 -5.36
N MET A 110 -4.30 -8.52 -6.03
CA MET A 110 -3.88 -7.17 -5.66
C MET A 110 -5.10 -6.22 -5.61
N PRO A 111 -5.23 -5.35 -4.59
CA PRO A 111 -6.28 -4.34 -4.57
C PRO A 111 -6.09 -3.28 -5.66
N THR A 112 -7.17 -2.93 -6.35
CA THR A 112 -7.16 -1.91 -7.42
C THR A 112 -8.16 -0.78 -7.21
N GLU A 113 -9.14 -0.93 -6.33
CA GLU A 113 -10.18 0.08 -6.11
C GLU A 113 -10.05 0.78 -4.76
N GLU A 114 -10.21 0.02 -3.66
CA GLU A 114 -10.27 0.60 -2.33
C GLU A 114 -9.76 -0.35 -1.25
N LEU A 115 -9.27 0.27 -0.16
CA LEU A 115 -9.04 -0.36 1.13
C LEU A 115 -10.04 0.21 2.12
N ARG A 116 -10.79 -0.66 2.81
CA ARG A 116 -11.77 -0.27 3.82
C ARG A 116 -11.26 -0.63 5.20
N LEU A 117 -11.17 0.37 6.07
CA LEU A 117 -10.81 0.16 7.47
C LEU A 117 -11.99 0.51 8.34
N VAL A 118 -12.26 -0.32 9.33
CA VAL A 118 -13.29 -0.10 10.34
C VAL A 118 -12.69 -0.32 11.71
N VAL A 119 -12.93 0.63 12.61
CA VAL A 119 -12.54 0.54 14.01
C VAL A 119 -13.76 0.71 14.89
N THR A 120 -13.91 -0.19 15.85
CA THR A 120 -14.90 -0.09 16.92
C THR A 120 -14.19 0.11 18.25
N THR A 121 -14.66 1.04 19.07
CA THR A 121 -14.22 1.19 20.46
C THR A 121 -15.33 0.72 21.40
N ALA A 122 -14.99 0.01 22.48
CA ALA A 122 -16.00 -0.44 23.45
C ALA A 122 -16.79 0.74 24.05
N GLU A 123 -18.03 0.47 24.45
CA GLU A 123 -18.90 1.45 25.11
C GLU A 123 -18.18 2.05 26.33
N TRP A 124 -18.26 3.37 26.50
CA TRP A 124 -17.61 4.15 27.57
C TRP A 124 -16.08 4.29 27.47
N GLU A 125 -15.45 3.72 26.43
CA GLU A 125 -14.04 3.97 26.15
C GLU A 125 -13.85 5.22 25.27
N PRO A 126 -12.67 5.87 25.32
CA PRO A 126 -12.33 6.96 24.43
C PRO A 126 -12.46 6.53 22.98
N PHE A 127 -13.24 7.31 22.23
CA PHE A 127 -13.41 7.13 20.81
C PHE A 127 -12.07 7.28 20.07
N PHE A 128 -11.82 6.38 19.13
CA PHE A 128 -10.69 6.48 18.21
C PHE A 128 -11.14 7.15 16.90
N ASP A 129 -10.65 8.36 16.67
CA ASP A 129 -10.92 9.10 15.45
C ASP A 129 -10.08 8.55 14.29
N LEU A 130 -10.62 7.52 13.63
CA LEU A 130 -10.01 6.88 12.47
C LEU A 130 -9.82 7.86 11.30
N ALA A 131 -10.71 8.84 11.13
CA ALA A 131 -10.58 9.83 10.05
C ALA A 131 -9.36 10.71 10.29
N ALA A 132 -9.23 11.28 11.49
CA ALA A 132 -8.07 12.08 11.87
C ALA A 132 -6.76 11.28 11.82
N ALA A 133 -6.78 10.01 12.26
CA ALA A 133 -5.62 9.13 12.18
C ALA A 133 -5.20 8.85 10.72
N THR A 134 -6.17 8.65 9.82
CA THR A 134 -5.92 8.42 8.39
C THR A 134 -5.35 9.66 7.70
N GLU A 135 -5.88 10.85 8.02
CA GLU A 135 -5.33 12.12 7.54
C GLU A 135 -3.91 12.35 8.06
N ALA A 136 -3.66 12.06 9.35
CA ALA A 136 -2.34 12.16 9.95
C ALA A 136 -1.34 11.15 9.36
N ALA A 137 -1.82 10.00 8.87
CA ALA A 137 -1.05 9.07 8.06
C ALA A 137 -0.82 9.56 6.61
N HIS A 138 -1.26 10.77 6.26
CA HIS A 138 -1.20 11.39 4.94
C HIS A 138 -1.87 10.56 3.83
N LEU A 139 -2.99 9.92 4.17
CA LEU A 139 -3.85 9.21 3.23
C LEU A 139 -5.13 10.02 3.00
N THR A 140 -5.57 10.10 1.75
CA THR A 140 -6.90 10.63 1.45
C THR A 140 -7.93 9.51 1.62
N ALA A 141 -9.02 9.77 2.33
CA ALA A 141 -10.08 8.79 2.54
C ALA A 141 -11.45 9.43 2.69
N LYS A 142 -12.50 8.65 2.38
CA LYS A 142 -13.88 8.99 2.72
C LYS A 142 -14.22 8.39 4.07
N ALA A 143 -14.49 9.24 5.06
CA ALA A 143 -14.84 8.82 6.41
C ALA A 143 -16.35 8.67 6.60
N THR A 144 -16.74 7.74 7.45
CA THR A 144 -18.12 7.56 7.92
C THR A 144 -18.08 7.15 9.39
N GLN A 145 -18.89 7.80 10.23
CA GLN A 145 -19.00 7.46 11.65
C GLN A 145 -20.45 7.13 11.99
N ILE A 146 -20.66 6.01 12.67
CA ILE A 146 -21.96 5.55 13.14
C ILE A 146 -21.80 5.05 14.58
N GLY A 147 -22.21 5.87 15.55
CA GLY A 147 -22.05 5.53 16.96
C GLY A 147 -20.59 5.41 17.37
N ASP A 148 -20.23 4.24 17.89
CA ASP A 148 -18.90 3.81 18.33
C ASP A 148 -18.03 3.21 17.21
N ARG A 149 -18.60 3.06 16.01
CA ARG A 149 -17.93 2.55 14.81
C ARG A 149 -17.47 3.70 13.92
N SER A 150 -16.17 3.74 13.65
CA SER A 150 -15.53 4.65 12.71
C SER A 150 -15.03 3.88 11.49
N ALA A 151 -15.34 4.34 10.29
CA ALA A 151 -14.95 3.68 9.05
C ALA A 151 -14.31 4.67 8.07
N VAL A 152 -13.29 4.22 7.34
CA VAL A 152 -12.70 4.96 6.23
C VAL A 152 -12.60 4.08 4.99
N VAL A 153 -12.75 4.71 3.84
CA VAL A 153 -12.51 4.11 2.52
C VAL A 153 -11.37 4.87 1.86
N ILE A 154 -10.26 4.17 1.65
CA ILE A 154 -9.03 4.69 1.08
C ILE A 154 -8.99 4.23 -0.38
N PRO A 155 -9.24 5.12 -1.36
CA PRO A 155 -9.13 4.74 -2.77
C PRO A 155 -7.67 4.39 -3.12
N VAL A 156 -7.51 3.43 -4.00
CA VAL A 156 -6.22 3.01 -4.60
C VAL A 156 -6.35 2.82 -6.12
N ASP A 157 -7.41 3.33 -6.72
CA ASP A 157 -7.59 3.38 -8.18
C ASP A 157 -6.67 4.46 -8.78
N THR A 158 -5.92 4.12 -9.82
CA THR A 158 -5.06 5.07 -10.55
C THR A 158 -5.85 6.08 -11.37
N ASP A 159 -7.12 5.81 -11.68
CA ASP A 159 -8.00 6.72 -12.41
C ASP A 159 -8.65 7.77 -11.48
N ASP A 160 -8.56 7.59 -10.15
CA ASP A 160 -8.94 8.57 -9.13
C ASP A 160 -7.71 9.36 -8.67
N PRO A 161 -7.68 10.70 -8.72
CA PRO A 161 -6.55 11.51 -8.23
C PRO A 161 -6.17 11.24 -6.76
N ASP A 162 -7.14 10.90 -5.91
CA ASP A 162 -6.87 10.53 -4.52
C ASP A 162 -6.29 9.11 -4.44
N GLY A 163 -6.74 8.20 -5.30
CA GLY A 163 -6.20 6.85 -5.41
C GLY A 163 -4.76 6.84 -5.93
N GLU A 164 -4.46 7.61 -6.98
CA GLU A 164 -3.10 7.79 -7.51
C GLU A 164 -2.14 8.34 -6.43
N ARG A 165 -2.61 9.31 -5.62
CA ARG A 165 -1.84 9.87 -4.51
C ARG A 165 -1.56 8.82 -3.43
N ASN A 166 -2.58 8.08 -3.00
CA ASN A 166 -2.45 7.04 -2.00
C ASN A 166 -1.50 5.92 -2.49
N LEU A 167 -1.68 5.46 -3.73
CA LEU A 167 -0.79 4.48 -4.36
C LEU A 167 0.66 4.95 -4.40
N SER A 168 0.91 6.20 -4.81
CA SER A 168 2.27 6.76 -4.87
C SER A 168 2.96 6.71 -3.50
N ARG A 169 2.20 6.93 -2.42
CA ARG A 169 2.68 6.82 -1.05
C ARG A 169 2.96 5.38 -0.66
N ILE A 170 2.02 4.46 -0.92
CA ILE A 170 2.15 3.05 -0.55
C ILE A 170 3.31 2.39 -1.33
N ALA A 171 3.38 2.64 -2.64
CA ALA A 171 4.37 2.10 -3.58
C ALA A 171 5.78 2.69 -3.40
N THR A 172 5.97 3.71 -2.55
CA THR A 172 7.31 4.17 -2.16
C THR A 172 8.16 3.04 -1.56
N ASN A 173 7.51 1.98 -1.07
CA ASN A 173 8.17 0.81 -0.46
C ASN A 173 8.34 -0.37 -1.42
N GLY A 174 8.14 -0.17 -2.72
CA GLY A 174 8.28 -1.20 -3.74
C GLY A 174 6.97 -1.53 -4.46
N ARG A 175 7.05 -2.51 -5.36
CA ARG A 175 5.85 -3.03 -6.05
C ARG A 175 5.08 -3.96 -5.13
N TRP A 176 3.78 -4.10 -5.40
CA TRP A 176 2.96 -5.10 -4.74
C TRP A 176 3.43 -6.53 -5.10
N PRO A 177 3.39 -7.47 -4.14
CA PRO A 177 3.27 -7.19 -2.70
C PRO A 177 4.57 -6.60 -2.18
N ILE A 178 4.45 -5.60 -1.29
CA ILE A 178 5.64 -5.01 -0.64
C ILE A 178 6.17 -5.94 0.45
N ASP A 179 7.41 -5.69 0.88
CA ASP A 179 7.95 -6.31 2.08
C ASP A 179 7.06 -6.01 3.30
N VAL A 180 7.04 -6.97 4.22
CA VAL A 180 6.30 -6.86 5.48
C VAL A 180 6.72 -5.60 6.23
N PRO A 181 5.77 -4.73 6.64
CA PRO A 181 6.12 -3.55 7.42
C PRO A 181 6.80 -3.96 8.75
N ALA A 182 7.79 -3.18 9.16
CA ALA A 182 8.47 -3.38 10.44
C ALA A 182 7.46 -3.37 11.60
N ALA A 183 7.77 -4.12 12.65
CA ALA A 183 6.95 -4.14 13.85
C ALA A 183 6.76 -2.73 14.43
N LEU A 184 5.55 -2.48 14.90
CA LEU A 184 5.18 -1.20 15.49
C LEU A 184 5.92 -0.93 16.82
N PRO A 185 6.20 0.33 17.16
CA PRO A 185 6.67 0.71 18.49
C PRO A 185 5.72 0.22 19.61
N PRO A 186 6.23 -0.13 20.80
CA PRO A 186 5.41 -0.73 21.86
C PRO A 186 4.37 0.22 22.47
N ASP A 187 4.42 1.50 22.14
CA ASP A 187 3.53 2.56 22.64
C ASP A 187 2.53 3.05 21.59
N ILE A 188 2.34 2.33 20.46
CA ILE A 188 1.24 2.62 19.53
C ILE A 188 -0.09 2.56 20.27
N THR A 189 -0.27 1.52 21.07
CA THR A 189 -1.37 1.36 22.01
C THR A 189 -0.80 1.37 23.42
N VAL A 190 -1.57 1.92 24.36
CA VAL A 190 -1.19 1.90 25.77
C VAL A 190 -2.35 1.40 26.61
N LYS A 191 -2.01 0.60 27.62
CA LYS A 191 -2.97 0.19 28.64
C LYS A 191 -3.24 1.37 29.58
N ARG A 192 -4.50 1.77 29.68
CA ARG A 192 -5.01 2.76 30.62
C ARG A 192 -5.22 2.09 31.98
N GLY A 193 -4.64 2.69 33.02
CA GLY A 193 -4.69 2.20 34.40
C GLY A 193 -5.94 2.62 35.14
#